data_AF-A0A212R6J9-F1
#
_entry.id   AF-A0A212R6J9-F1
#
_cell.length_a   1.000
_cell.length_b   1.000
_cell.length_c   1.000
_cell.angle_alpha   90.00
_cell.angle_beta   90.00
_cell.angle_gamma   90.00
#
_symmetry.space_group_name_H-M   'P 1'
#
loop_
_entity.id
_entity.type
_entity.pdbx_description
1 polymer ?
#
loop_
_entity_poly.entity_id
_entity_poly.type
_entity_poly.pdbx_seq_one_letter_code
_entity_poly.pdbx_strand_id
1 'polypeptide(L)'
;MERHRLGVVLPALFQMKLPRSGREPDLLFVAPEHLYRLHPTHLEGPADLVVEIVFPGSDPRDRGEKFYEYQEAGIPEYWLLDPQSQWAEFYQRDERGRFQHAPPDPQGIYRSRVIPGFWLRVDWLWQDPLPSVDMILLEIGGEAYARRLIERLRERGWL
;
A
#
# COMPACT_ATOMS: atom_id res chain seq x y z
N MET A 1 -9.64 -9.99 -2.25
CA MET A 1 -8.43 -10.20 -1.43
C MET A 1 -7.42 -10.92 -2.30
N GLU A 2 -6.22 -10.38 -2.43
CA GLU A 2 -5.13 -11.07 -3.11
C GLU A 2 -4.13 -11.55 -2.05
N ARG A 3 -3.96 -12.87 -1.94
CA ARG A 3 -3.08 -13.49 -0.95
C ARG A 3 -1.80 -13.96 -1.61
N HIS A 4 -0.69 -13.43 -1.14
CA HIS A 4 0.65 -13.88 -1.53
C HIS A 4 1.39 -14.39 -0.30
N ARG A 5 2.55 -15.01 -0.50
CA ARG A 5 3.41 -15.41 0.64
C ARG A 5 3.79 -14.23 1.55
N LEU A 6 3.72 -13.01 1.02
CA LEU A 6 4.05 -11.78 1.72
C LEU A 6 2.88 -11.15 2.48
N GLY A 7 1.65 -11.67 2.41
CA GLY A 7 0.51 -11.10 3.13
C GLY A 7 -0.76 -10.99 2.28
N VAL A 8 -1.66 -10.12 2.71
CA VAL A 8 -2.94 -9.85 2.06
C VAL A 8 -3.10 -8.36 1.78
N VAL A 9 -3.48 -8.02 0.54
CA VAL A 9 -3.94 -6.68 0.17
C VAL A 9 -5.46 -6.64 0.17
N LEU A 10 -6.02 -5.61 0.82
CA LEU A 10 -7.46 -5.36 0.91
C LEU A 10 -7.76 -3.98 0.30
N PRO A 11 -8.72 -3.89 -0.63
CA PRO A 11 -9.17 -2.60 -1.15
C PRO A 11 -10.13 -1.89 -0.19
N ALA A 12 -10.54 -0.68 -0.58
CA ALA A 12 -11.55 0.15 0.07
C ALA A 12 -12.82 -0.62 0.49
N LEU A 13 -13.57 -0.03 1.43
CA LEU A 13 -14.76 -0.60 2.09
C LEU A 13 -14.45 -1.73 3.09
N PHE A 14 -13.19 -1.83 3.54
CA PHE A 14 -12.80 -2.77 4.59
C PHE A 14 -12.41 -2.02 5.85
N GLN A 15 -13.19 -2.20 6.92
CA GLN A 15 -13.00 -1.46 8.16
C GLN A 15 -11.78 -1.95 8.93
N MET A 16 -10.88 -1.03 9.27
CA MET A 16 -9.83 -1.19 10.26
C MET A 16 -10.31 -0.59 11.59
N LYS A 17 -10.45 -1.44 12.61
CA LYS A 17 -10.87 -1.02 13.95
C LYS A 17 -9.65 -0.65 14.78
N LEU A 18 -9.49 0.64 15.01
CA LEU A 18 -8.43 1.22 15.83
C LEU A 18 -8.95 1.44 17.26
N PRO A 19 -8.07 1.62 18.26
CA PRO A 19 -8.48 1.81 19.64
C PRO A 19 -9.45 2.98 19.88
N ARG A 20 -9.45 3.98 18.99
CA ARG A 20 -10.25 5.21 19.12
C ARG A 20 -11.25 5.44 17.99
N SER A 21 -11.24 4.64 16.94
CA SER A 21 -12.09 4.82 15.76
C SER A 21 -12.20 3.56 14.90
N GLY A 22 -13.10 3.59 13.91
CA GLY A 22 -13.04 2.72 12.75
C GLY A 22 -12.70 3.56 11.53
N ARG A 23 -11.74 3.11 10.72
CA ARG A 23 -11.34 3.75 9.46
C ARG A 23 -11.48 2.77 8.30
N GLU A 24 -11.75 3.27 7.11
CA GLU A 24 -11.83 2.48 5.88
C GLU A 24 -10.87 3.07 4.85
N PRO A 25 -9.55 2.79 4.96
CA PRO A 25 -8.59 3.32 4.01
C PRO A 25 -8.80 2.75 2.60
N ASP A 26 -8.27 3.43 1.59
CA ASP A 26 -8.41 3.02 0.19
C ASP A 26 -7.68 1.71 -0.11
N LEU A 27 -6.51 1.50 0.50
CA LEU A 27 -5.80 0.22 0.49
C LEU A 27 -5.19 -0.09 1.85
N LEU A 28 -5.24 -1.37 2.21
CA LEU A 28 -4.59 -1.94 3.38
C LEU A 28 -3.69 -3.08 2.94
N PHE A 29 -2.54 -3.22 3.58
CA PHE A 29 -1.75 -4.42 3.53
C PHE A 29 -1.52 -4.97 4.94
N VAL A 30 -1.70 -6.27 5.09
CA VAL A 30 -1.50 -7.01 6.35
C VAL A 30 -0.47 -8.10 6.13
N ALA A 31 0.62 -8.02 6.88
CA ALA A 31 1.74 -8.96 6.83
C ALA A 31 1.33 -10.34 7.39
N PRO A 32 2.02 -11.44 7.00
CA PRO A 32 1.65 -12.80 7.39
C PRO A 32 1.52 -13.01 8.90
N GLU A 33 2.43 -12.42 9.67
CA GLU A 33 2.47 -12.45 11.13
C GLU A 33 1.28 -11.76 11.79
N HIS A 34 0.58 -10.86 11.09
CA HIS A 34 -0.56 -10.11 11.60
C HIS A 34 -1.91 -10.58 11.05
N LEU A 35 -1.94 -11.63 10.21
CA LEU A 35 -3.18 -12.15 9.64
C LEU A 35 -4.18 -12.67 10.68
N TYR A 36 -3.75 -12.95 11.91
CA TYR A 36 -4.66 -13.31 13.01
C TYR A 36 -5.63 -12.17 13.38
N ARG A 37 -5.33 -10.93 13.00
CA ARG A 37 -6.19 -9.75 13.18
C ARG A 37 -7.30 -9.66 12.13
N LEU A 38 -7.16 -10.39 11.02
CA LEU A 38 -8.04 -10.29 9.87
C LEU A 38 -9.29 -11.15 10.08
N HIS A 39 -10.45 -10.48 10.12
CA HIS A 39 -11.76 -11.10 10.23
C HIS A 39 -12.54 -10.98 8.91
N PRO A 40 -13.67 -11.69 8.72
CA PRO A 40 -14.43 -11.63 7.47
C PRO A 40 -14.89 -10.23 7.05
N THR A 41 -15.10 -9.33 8.02
CA THR A 41 -15.69 -7.99 7.78
C THR A 41 -14.81 -6.83 8.18
N HIS A 42 -13.70 -7.08 8.90
CA HIS A 42 -12.85 -6.01 9.43
C HIS A 42 -11.45 -6.54 9.78
N LEU A 43 -10.53 -5.61 9.99
CA LEU A 43 -9.24 -5.81 10.61
C LEU A 43 -9.32 -5.32 12.06
N GLU A 44 -8.98 -6.16 13.02
CA GLU A 44 -8.90 -5.77 14.44
C GLU A 44 -7.50 -5.21 14.74
N GLY A 45 -7.39 -3.92 14.97
CA GLY A 45 -6.12 -3.22 15.14
C GLY A 45 -5.51 -2.72 13.82
N PRO A 46 -4.24 -2.25 13.84
CA PRO A 46 -3.62 -1.58 12.70
C PRO A 46 -3.22 -2.56 11.60
N ALA A 47 -3.30 -2.08 10.36
CA ALA A 47 -2.62 -2.66 9.21
C ALA A 47 -1.11 -2.36 9.24
N ASP A 48 -0.35 -3.08 8.42
CA ASP A 48 1.09 -2.88 8.28
C ASP A 48 1.42 -1.75 7.30
N LEU A 49 0.59 -1.59 6.26
CA LEU A 49 0.59 -0.42 5.37
C LEU A 49 -0.83 0.08 5.17
N VAL A 50 -0.99 1.39 5.23
CA VAL A 50 -2.20 2.11 4.85
C VAL A 50 -1.90 3.05 3.68
N VAL A 51 -2.73 3.03 2.64
CA VAL A 51 -2.69 4.00 1.54
C VAL A 51 -4.01 4.74 1.48
N GLU A 52 -3.94 6.07 1.45
CA GLU A 52 -5.09 6.97 1.23
C GLU A 52 -4.88 7.70 -0.10
N ILE A 53 -5.93 7.71 -0.93
CA ILE A 53 -6.01 8.45 -2.17
C ILE A 53 -6.91 9.66 -1.91
N VAL A 54 -6.33 10.85 -2.00
CA VAL A 54 -7.02 12.07 -1.70
C VAL A 54 -7.71 12.66 -2.92
N PHE A 55 -8.92 13.15 -2.70
CA PHE A 55 -9.73 13.80 -3.72
C PHE A 55 -9.84 15.32 -3.48
N PRO A 56 -10.06 16.11 -4.56
CA PRO A 56 -10.42 17.52 -4.43
C PRO A 56 -11.60 17.71 -3.48
N GLY A 57 -11.42 18.53 -2.46
CA GLY A 57 -12.44 18.83 -1.44
C GLY A 57 -12.26 18.09 -0.11
N SER A 58 -11.28 17.17 0.01
CA SER A 58 -10.90 16.63 1.32
C SER A 58 -10.48 17.76 2.27
N ASP A 59 -10.99 17.78 3.49
CA ASP A 59 -10.59 18.76 4.51
C ASP A 59 -9.12 18.52 4.91
N PRO A 60 -8.22 19.52 4.79
CA PRO A 60 -6.84 19.40 5.28
C PRO A 60 -6.75 18.98 6.75
N ARG A 61 -7.76 19.31 7.56
CA ARG A 61 -7.86 18.88 8.96
C ARG A 61 -8.07 17.37 9.07
N ASP A 62 -8.89 16.76 8.21
CA ASP A 62 -9.07 15.30 8.17
C ASP A 62 -7.76 14.58 7.85
N ARG A 63 -6.95 15.13 6.93
CA ARG A 63 -5.61 14.58 6.63
C ARG A 63 -4.71 14.59 7.86
N GLY A 64 -4.69 15.71 8.60
CA GLY A 64 -3.91 15.85 9.83
C GLY A 64 -4.40 14.92 10.95
N GLU A 65 -5.71 14.83 11.15
CA GLU A 65 -6.31 13.92 12.14
C GLU A 65 -5.98 12.46 11.84
N LYS A 66 -6.16 12.02 10.58
CA LYS A 66 -5.79 10.67 10.14
C LYS A 66 -4.30 10.38 10.34
N PHE A 67 -3.43 11.34 10.02
CA PHE A 67 -1.98 11.16 10.21
C PHE A 67 -1.62 10.85 11.66
N TYR A 68 -2.08 11.66 12.61
CA TYR A 68 -1.80 11.43 14.04
C TYR A 68 -2.46 10.17 14.55
N GLU A 69 -3.68 9.89 14.13
CA GLU A 69 -4.39 8.67 14.51
C GLU A 69 -3.69 7.40 14.03
N TYR A 70 -3.23 7.36 12.78
CA TYR A 70 -2.48 6.23 12.23
C TYR A 70 -1.12 6.05 12.91
N GLN A 71 -0.47 7.16 13.26
CA GLN A 71 0.78 7.13 14.03
C GLN A 71 0.56 6.55 15.44
N GLU A 72 -0.48 7.01 16.14
CA GLU A 72 -0.87 6.55 17.48
C GLU A 72 -1.30 5.08 17.47
N ALA A 73 -2.02 4.66 16.44
CA ALA A 73 -2.42 3.27 16.22
C ALA A 73 -1.24 2.32 15.98
N GLY A 74 -0.05 2.86 15.68
CA GLY A 74 1.16 2.08 15.47
C GLY A 74 1.28 1.49 14.06
N ILE A 75 0.61 2.07 13.07
CA ILE A 75 0.78 1.69 11.67
C ILE A 75 2.26 1.91 11.29
N PRO A 76 2.98 0.89 10.77
CA PRO A 76 4.39 1.06 10.44
C PRO A 76 4.64 1.89 9.17
N GLU A 77 3.76 1.85 8.17
CA GLU A 77 3.92 2.58 6.90
C GLU A 77 2.61 3.21 6.44
N TYR A 78 2.67 4.47 6.02
CA TYR A 78 1.50 5.25 5.60
C TYR A 78 1.80 6.06 4.34
N TRP A 79 0.94 5.93 3.33
CA TRP A 79 1.06 6.63 2.04
C TRP A 79 -0.14 7.53 1.83
N LEU A 80 0.12 8.73 1.30
CA LEU A 80 -0.89 9.70 0.93
C LEU A 80 -0.68 10.12 -0.52
N LEU A 81 -1.66 9.84 -1.37
CA LEU A 81 -1.57 10.03 -2.82
C LEU A 81 -2.61 11.06 -3.26
N ASP A 82 -2.22 12.06 -4.04
CA ASP A 82 -3.14 13.01 -4.67
C ASP A 82 -2.95 12.95 -6.20
N PRO A 83 -3.82 12.19 -6.91
CA PRO A 83 -3.73 12.06 -8.36
C PRO A 83 -3.96 13.37 -9.12
N GLN A 84 -4.68 14.34 -8.54
CA GLN A 84 -4.98 15.59 -9.21
C GLN A 84 -3.77 16.52 -9.24
N SER A 85 -3.06 16.60 -8.11
CA SER A 85 -1.82 17.39 -8.01
C SER A 85 -0.56 16.59 -8.37
N GLN A 86 -0.70 15.31 -8.74
CA GLN A 86 0.40 14.38 -9.05
C GLN A 86 1.42 14.30 -7.92
N TRP A 87 0.92 14.18 -6.70
CA TRP A 87 1.71 14.26 -5.48
C TRP A 87 1.57 12.97 -4.66
N ALA A 88 2.68 12.54 -4.07
CA ALA A 88 2.73 11.42 -3.15
C ALA A 88 3.62 11.75 -1.97
N GLU A 89 3.12 11.45 -0.77
CA GLU A 89 3.90 11.43 0.46
C GLU A 89 3.92 10.02 1.04
N PHE A 90 5.09 9.65 1.53
CA PHE A 90 5.32 8.36 2.15
C PHE A 90 5.89 8.57 3.53
N TYR A 91 5.39 7.81 4.50
CA TYR A 91 5.77 7.90 5.89
C TYR A 91 6.12 6.51 6.43
N GLN A 92 7.23 6.43 7.17
CA GLN A 92 7.67 5.23 7.86
C GLN A 92 7.78 5.53 9.36
N ARG A 93 7.24 4.66 10.19
CA ARG A 93 7.28 4.80 11.64
C ARG A 93 8.68 4.45 12.17
N ASP A 94 9.24 5.33 12.99
CA ASP A 94 10.51 5.13 13.66
C ASP A 94 10.36 4.33 14.98
N GLU A 95 11.50 4.00 15.61
CA GLU A 95 11.55 3.28 16.88
C GLU A 95 10.92 4.04 18.05
N ARG A 96 10.81 5.37 17.95
CA ARG A 96 10.14 6.23 18.93
C ARG A 96 8.63 6.34 18.66
N GLY A 97 8.16 5.65 17.63
CA GLY A 97 6.78 5.57 17.25
C GLY A 97 6.24 6.77 16.49
N ARG A 98 7.12 7.57 15.88
CA ARG A 98 6.72 8.71 15.06
C ARG A 98 6.88 8.42 13.58
N PHE A 99 5.97 8.94 12.77
CA PHE A 99 6.12 8.94 11.33
C PHE A 99 7.24 9.89 10.91
N GLN A 100 8.12 9.37 10.07
CA GLN A 100 9.17 10.11 9.39
C GLN A 100 8.85 10.12 7.90
N HIS A 101 8.97 11.28 7.27
CA HIS A 101 8.83 11.39 5.83
C HIS A 101 9.94 10.57 5.14
N ALA A 102 9.56 9.72 4.21
CA ALA A 102 10.41 8.78 3.52
C ALA A 102 10.34 9.04 2.00
N PRO A 103 11.05 10.05 1.49
CA PRO A 103 10.97 10.40 0.08
C PRO A 103 11.53 9.27 -0.81
N PRO A 104 11.09 9.20 -2.09
CA PRO A 104 11.75 8.38 -3.09
C PRO A 104 13.25 8.71 -3.21
N ASP A 105 14.04 7.76 -3.71
CA ASP A 105 15.46 8.00 -4.00
C ASP A 105 15.65 9.00 -5.17
N PRO A 106 16.90 9.42 -5.48
CA PRO A 106 17.15 10.34 -6.60
C PRO A 106 16.75 9.79 -7.99
N GLN A 107 16.41 8.50 -8.12
CA GLN A 107 15.88 7.90 -9.34
C GLN A 107 14.34 7.87 -9.35
N GLY A 108 13.68 8.42 -8.32
CA GLY A 108 12.22 8.42 -8.20
C GLY A 108 11.64 7.10 -7.72
N ILE A 109 12.45 6.21 -7.13
CA ILE A 109 12.01 4.92 -6.63
C ILE A 109 11.76 5.00 -5.12
N TYR A 110 10.51 4.73 -4.73
CA TYR A 110 10.13 4.47 -3.34
C TYR A 110 10.36 2.99 -2.99
N ARG A 111 10.80 2.71 -1.75
CA ARG A 111 10.98 1.35 -1.24
C ARG A 111 10.21 1.17 0.06
N SER A 112 9.33 0.17 0.09
CA SER A 112 8.57 -0.18 1.28
C SER A 112 9.49 -0.80 2.34
N ARG A 113 9.23 -0.48 3.60
CA ARG A 113 9.86 -1.11 4.75
C ARG A 113 9.05 -2.32 5.24
N VAL A 114 7.74 -2.33 5.02
CA VAL A 114 6.85 -3.40 5.49
C VAL A 114 6.60 -4.51 4.48
N ILE A 115 6.79 -4.25 3.19
CA ILE A 115 6.69 -5.26 2.14
C ILE A 115 8.11 -5.57 1.64
N PRO A 116 8.76 -6.67 2.10
CA PRO A 116 10.15 -6.94 1.77
C PRO A 116 10.40 -7.02 0.27
N GLY A 117 11.36 -6.23 -0.21
CA GLY A 117 11.75 -6.19 -1.62
C GLY A 117 10.78 -5.45 -2.54
N PHE A 118 9.67 -4.91 -2.04
CA PHE A 118 8.75 -4.12 -2.84
C PHE A 118 9.26 -2.68 -3.03
N TRP A 119 9.14 -2.23 -4.25
CA TRP A 119 9.53 -0.89 -4.67
C TRP A 119 8.55 -0.39 -5.74
N LEU A 120 8.47 0.93 -5.86
CA LEU A 120 7.57 1.62 -6.77
C LEU A 120 8.30 2.80 -7.39
N ARG A 121 8.32 2.88 -8.72
CA ARG A 121 8.65 4.12 -9.40
C ARG A 121 7.46 5.07 -9.29
N VAL A 122 7.67 6.23 -8.67
CA VAL A 122 6.56 7.14 -8.33
C VAL A 122 5.97 7.81 -9.56
N ASP A 123 6.76 8.01 -10.61
CA ASP A 123 6.28 8.58 -11.88
C ASP A 123 5.17 7.73 -12.53
N TRP A 124 5.17 6.41 -12.34
CA TRP A 124 4.13 5.51 -12.85
C TRP A 124 2.72 5.88 -12.40
N LEU A 125 2.57 6.46 -11.21
CA LEU A 125 1.26 6.85 -10.68
C LEU A 125 0.61 7.98 -11.50
N TRP A 126 1.41 8.75 -12.23
CA TRP A 126 1.00 10.02 -12.85
C TRP A 126 1.03 10.01 -14.37
N GLN A 127 1.43 8.90 -15.00
CA GLN A 127 1.52 8.82 -16.46
C GLN A 127 0.13 8.81 -17.11
N ASP A 128 0.05 9.41 -18.29
CA ASP A 128 -1.13 9.37 -19.15
C ASP A 128 -0.70 8.94 -20.58
N PRO A 129 -1.02 7.70 -21.01
CA PRO A 129 -1.76 6.66 -20.27
C PRO A 129 -0.93 6.07 -19.12
N LEU A 130 -1.61 5.49 -18.13
CA LEU A 130 -0.94 4.70 -17.08
C LEU A 130 -0.15 3.53 -17.70
N PRO A 131 1.00 3.16 -17.12
CA PRO A 131 1.75 2.01 -17.58
C PRO A 131 0.95 0.72 -17.44
N SER A 132 1.21 -0.23 -18.36
CA SER A 132 0.60 -1.56 -18.29
C SER A 132 0.97 -2.26 -16.99
N VAL A 133 -0.02 -2.82 -16.29
CA VAL A 133 0.17 -3.60 -15.07
C VAL A 133 1.14 -4.75 -15.30
N ASP A 134 1.06 -5.43 -16.44
CA ASP A 134 1.99 -6.54 -16.75
C ASP A 134 3.43 -6.06 -16.90
N MET A 135 3.65 -4.88 -17.48
CA MET A 135 4.98 -4.28 -17.60
C MET A 135 5.53 -3.89 -16.24
N ILE A 136 4.70 -3.28 -15.39
CA ILE A 136 5.07 -2.94 -14.00
C ILE A 136 5.46 -4.21 -13.22
N LEU A 137 4.64 -5.26 -13.31
CA LEU A 137 4.88 -6.50 -12.58
C LEU A 137 6.10 -7.25 -13.11
N LEU A 138 6.40 -7.16 -14.41
CA LEU A 138 7.65 -7.64 -15.00
C LEU A 138 8.85 -6.83 -14.50
N GLU A 139 8.74 -5.51 -14.37
CA GLU A 139 9.86 -4.68 -13.89
C GLU A 139 10.12 -4.94 -12.40
N ILE A 140 9.09 -5.00 -11.57
CA ILE A 140 9.20 -5.29 -10.14
C ILE A 140 9.64 -6.74 -9.88
N GLY A 141 8.96 -7.70 -10.50
CA GLY A 141 9.10 -9.14 -10.21
C GLY A 141 10.09 -9.89 -11.10
N GLY A 142 10.59 -9.27 -12.17
CA GLY A 142 11.59 -9.81 -13.09
C GLY A 142 11.26 -11.22 -13.60
N GLU A 143 12.29 -12.07 -13.64
CA GLU A 143 12.15 -13.47 -14.07
C GLU A 143 11.14 -14.26 -13.23
N ALA A 144 11.00 -13.97 -11.94
CA ALA A 144 10.09 -14.71 -11.06
C ALA A 144 8.64 -14.46 -11.47
N TYR A 145 8.28 -13.22 -11.82
CA TYR A 145 6.95 -12.91 -12.36
C TYR A 145 6.76 -13.55 -13.73
N ALA A 146 7.75 -13.43 -14.63
CA ALA A 146 7.67 -13.98 -15.98
C ALA A 146 7.45 -15.51 -15.98
N ARG A 147 8.19 -16.26 -15.17
CA ARG A 147 8.02 -17.72 -15.01
C ARG A 147 6.61 -18.07 -14.56
N ARG A 148 6.12 -17.39 -13.52
CA ARG A 148 4.76 -17.59 -12.99
C ARG A 148 3.68 -17.26 -14.01
N LEU A 149 3.87 -16.24 -14.84
CA LEU A 149 2.93 -15.89 -15.91
C LEU A 149 2.89 -16.99 -16.98
N ILE A 150 4.05 -17.47 -17.43
CA ILE A 150 4.15 -18.56 -18.41
C ILE A 150 3.48 -19.84 -17.90
N GLU A 151 3.70 -20.20 -16.63
CA GLU A 151 3.07 -21.37 -16.01
C GLU A 151 1.54 -21.27 -16.05
N ARG A 152 0.95 -20.12 -15.65
CA ARG A 152 -0.50 -19.91 -15.72
C ARG A 152 -1.06 -19.99 -17.14
N LEU A 153 -0.31 -19.49 -18.13
CA LEU A 153 -0.73 -19.55 -19.53
C LEU A 153 -0.75 -21.00 -20.04
N ARG A 154 0.24 -21.81 -19.67
CA ARG A 154 0.26 -23.26 -19.97
C ARG A 154 -0.89 -24.00 -19.29
N GLU A 155 -1.16 -23.71 -18.01
CA GLU A 155 -2.30 -24.30 -17.29
C GLU A 155 -3.66 -23.99 -17.94
N ARG A 156 -3.76 -22.85 -18.65
CA ARG A 156 -4.95 -22.44 -19.42
C ARG A 156 -4.96 -22.94 -20.86
N GLY A 157 -3.91 -23.64 -21.32
CA GLY A 157 -3.78 -24.15 -22.68
C GLY A 157 -3.57 -23.08 -23.75
N TRP A 158 -3.03 -21.90 -23.38
CA TRP A 158 -2.73 -20.81 -24.31
C TRP A 158 -1.28 -20.87 -24.85
N LEU A 159 -0.45 -21.70 -24.25
CA LEU A 159 0.95 -22.00 -24.60
C LEU A 159 1.24 -23.49 -24.44
#